data_AF-A0A846AZE8-F1
#
_entry.id   AF-A0A846AZE8-F1
#
_cell.length_a   1.000
_cell.length_b   1.000
_cell.length_c   1.000
_cell.angle_alpha   90.00
_cell.angle_beta   90.00
_cell.angle_gamma   90.00
#
_symmetry.space_group_name_H-M   'P 1'
#
loop_
_entity.id
_entity.type
_entity.pdbx_description
1 polymer ?
#
loop_
_entity_poly.entity_id
_entity_poly.type
_entity_poly.pdbx_seq_one_letter_code
_entity_poly.pdbx_strand_id
1 'polypeptide(L)'
;MPTVSVKEWLEVRIKYQSSDPSALFISIGGIKRGSRLTAQSLYNLVDRTSEVVGISKKMSPHRVRHSAITTVLDRNGGNLRKARDFSRHCDVNTLYPLNMMG
;
A
#
# COMPACT_ATOMS: atom_id res chain seq x y z
N MET A 1 -7.54 13.84 -2.60
CA MET A 1 -6.65 13.89 -3.78
C MET A 1 -5.30 13.27 -3.39
N PRO A 2 -4.93 12.07 -3.89
CA PRO A 2 -3.75 11.33 -3.43
C PRO A 2 -2.41 12.08 -3.59
N THR A 3 -2.36 13.05 -4.50
CA THR A 3 -1.19 13.88 -4.78
C THR A 3 -0.86 14.85 -3.65
N VAL A 4 -1.86 15.32 -2.91
CA VAL A 4 -1.66 16.24 -1.77
C VAL A 4 -0.87 15.54 -0.66
N SER A 5 -1.25 14.31 -0.31
CA SER A 5 -0.59 13.54 0.75
C SER A 5 0.86 13.16 0.43
N VAL A 6 1.18 12.90 -0.85
CA VAL A 6 2.57 12.58 -1.24
C VAL A 6 3.45 13.83 -1.19
N LYS A 7 2.93 15.00 -1.62
CA LYS A 7 3.65 16.27 -1.54
C LYS A 7 3.97 16.63 -0.09
N GLU A 8 2.96 16.58 0.79
CA GLU A 8 3.13 16.84 2.23
C GLU A 8 4.16 15.88 2.85
N TRP A 9 4.11 14.59 2.47
CA TRP A 9 5.11 13.64 2.89
C TRP A 9 6.53 14.03 2.43
N LEU A 10 6.71 14.49 1.19
CA LEU A 10 8.03 14.91 0.71
C LEU A 10 8.59 16.09 1.51
N GLU A 11 7.75 17.06 1.89
CA GLU A 11 8.13 18.20 2.73
C GLU A 11 8.57 17.79 4.15
N VAL A 12 7.98 16.70 4.68
CA VAL A 12 8.39 16.12 5.96
C VAL A 12 9.64 15.25 5.81
N ARG A 13 9.70 14.44 4.76
CA ARG A 13 10.77 13.46 4.50
C ARG A 13 12.14 14.14 4.44
N ILE A 14 12.24 15.30 3.80
CA ILE A 14 13.50 16.04 3.64
C ILE A 14 14.15 16.43 4.98
N LYS A 15 13.38 16.47 6.08
CA LYS A 15 13.88 16.77 7.43
C LYS A 15 14.65 15.61 8.05
N TYR A 16 14.58 14.42 7.46
CA TYR A 16 15.23 13.21 7.97
C TYR A 16 16.37 12.80 7.04
N GLN A 17 17.55 12.53 7.61
CA GLN A 17 18.67 11.97 6.87
C GLN A 17 18.34 10.53 6.46
N SER A 18 18.25 10.28 5.15
CA SER A 18 17.98 8.95 4.62
C SER A 18 19.28 8.18 4.42
N SER A 19 19.32 6.92 4.86
CA SER A 19 20.40 6.00 4.51
C SER A 19 20.32 5.52 3.05
N ASP A 20 19.14 5.66 2.43
CA ASP A 20 18.87 5.33 1.03
C ASP A 20 18.15 6.50 0.36
N PRO A 21 18.87 7.36 -0.40
CA PRO A 21 18.28 8.51 -1.06
C PRO A 21 17.13 8.14 -2.03
N SER A 22 17.15 6.95 -2.62
CA SER A 22 16.15 6.48 -3.58
C SER A 22 14.83 6.02 -2.94
N ALA A 23 14.80 5.81 -1.63
CA ALA A 23 13.62 5.29 -0.94
C ALA A 23 12.53 6.36 -0.75
N LEU A 24 11.47 6.37 -1.55
CA LEU A 24 10.40 7.39 -1.41
C LEU A 24 9.83 7.46 0.02
N PHE A 25 9.64 6.32 0.68
CA PHE A 25 9.18 6.24 2.07
C PHE A 25 10.26 5.68 2.99
N ILE A 26 10.45 6.35 4.12
CA ILE A 26 11.45 6.01 5.15
C ILE A 26 10.80 5.97 6.52
N SER A 27 11.42 5.26 7.46
CA SER A 27 10.99 5.32 8.86
C SER A 27 11.36 6.67 9.47
N ILE A 28 10.41 7.28 10.19
CA ILE A 28 10.61 8.53 10.94
C ILE A 28 10.79 8.32 12.45
N GLY A 29 10.65 7.08 12.92
CA GLY A 29 10.65 6.72 14.33
C GLY A 29 11.61 5.58 14.69
N GLY A 30 11.96 5.52 15.97
CA GLY A 30 12.76 4.44 16.56
C GLY A 30 14.20 4.35 16.03
N ILE A 31 14.82 3.20 16.26
CA ILE A 31 16.23 2.90 15.93
C ILE A 31 16.46 2.86 14.41
N LYS A 32 15.42 2.62 13.61
CA LYS A 32 15.49 2.53 12.15
C LYS A 32 15.17 3.85 11.45
N ARG A 33 15.15 4.99 12.16
CA ARG A 33 14.88 6.30 11.57
C ARG A 33 15.83 6.58 10.40
N GLY A 34 15.29 7.06 9.28
CA GLY A 34 16.05 7.31 8.05
C GLY A 34 16.22 6.09 7.14
N SER A 35 15.91 4.87 7.60
CA SER A 35 15.97 3.69 6.74
C SER A 35 14.72 3.54 5.89
N ARG A 36 14.84 2.84 4.75
CA ARG A 36 13.69 2.38 3.96
C ARG A 36 12.68 1.61 4.84
N LEU A 37 11.39 1.83 4.60
CA LEU A 37 10.35 1.03 5.26
C LEU A 37 10.46 -0.45 4.85
N THR A 38 10.39 -1.33 5.83
CA THR A 38 10.32 -2.78 5.61
C THR A 38 8.89 -3.20 5.31
N ALA A 39 8.71 -4.34 4.63
CA ALA A 39 7.39 -4.91 4.38
C ALA A 39 6.58 -5.10 5.68
N GLN A 40 7.23 -5.54 6.75
CA GLN A 40 6.59 -5.69 8.06
C GLN A 40 6.13 -4.35 8.65
N SER A 41 6.96 -3.31 8.54
CA SER A 41 6.58 -1.98 9.03
C SER A 41 5.38 -1.40 8.27
N LEU A 42 5.32 -1.64 6.95
CA LEU A 42 4.18 -1.26 6.11
C LEU A 42 2.92 -2.06 6.48
N TYR A 43 3.05 -3.36 6.73
CA TYR A 43 1.94 -4.19 7.19
C TYR A 43 1.37 -3.64 8.51
N ASN A 44 2.23 -3.41 9.50
CA ASN A 44 1.83 -2.91 10.81
C ASN A 44 1.23 -1.50 10.74
N LEU A 45 1.65 -0.68 9.76
CA LEU A 45 1.07 0.64 9.53
C LEU A 45 -0.37 0.51 9.02
N VAL A 46 -0.60 -0.33 8.01
CA VAL A 46 -1.94 -0.56 7.46
C VAL A 46 -2.87 -1.13 8.51
N ASP A 47 -2.41 -2.11 9.29
CA ASP A 47 -3.21 -2.76 10.32
C ASP A 47 -3.62 -1.76 11.42
N ARG A 48 -2.65 -1.04 12.00
CA ARG A 48 -2.92 -0.01 13.02
C ARG A 48 -3.82 1.12 12.49
N THR A 49 -3.61 1.55 11.25
CA THR A 49 -4.47 2.58 10.65
C THR A 49 -5.91 2.08 10.54
N SER A 50 -6.10 0.79 10.22
CA SER A 50 -7.44 0.18 10.14
C SER A 50 -8.13 0.09 11.50
N GLU A 51 -7.38 -0.24 12.57
CA GLU A 51 -7.88 -0.26 13.94
C GLU A 51 -8.32 1.13 14.39
N VAL A 52 -7.51 2.17 14.13
CA VAL A 52 -7.79 3.56 14.51
C VAL A 52 -9.09 4.08 13.89
N VAL A 53 -9.40 3.66 12.66
CA VAL A 53 -10.65 4.05 11.97
C VAL A 53 -11.82 3.09 12.24
N GLY A 54 -11.66 2.16 13.18
CA GLY A 54 -12.73 1.26 13.63
C GLY A 54 -13.00 0.06 12.71
N ILE A 55 -12.09 -0.29 11.81
CA ILE A 55 -12.20 -1.51 11.00
C ILE A 55 -11.81 -2.69 11.90
N SER A 56 -12.80 -3.48 12.30
CA SER A 56 -12.62 -4.65 13.18
C SER A 56 -11.86 -5.81 12.52
N LYS A 57 -11.79 -5.82 11.19
CA LYS A 57 -11.07 -6.83 10.42
C LYS A 57 -9.60 -6.47 10.30
N LYS A 58 -8.71 -7.43 10.58
CA LYS A 58 -7.28 -7.29 10.34
C LYS A 58 -6.97 -6.93 8.88
N MET A 59 -6.35 -5.78 8.65
CA MET A 59 -6.05 -5.28 7.31
C MET A 59 -4.58 -5.47 6.96
N SER A 60 -4.31 -5.60 5.66
CA SER A 60 -2.95 -5.72 5.12
C SER A 60 -2.83 -4.98 3.78
N PRO A 61 -1.62 -4.63 3.34
CA PRO A 61 -1.41 -4.00 2.03
C PRO A 61 -2.07 -4.78 0.89
N HIS A 62 -1.98 -6.12 0.94
CA HIS A 62 -2.61 -6.99 -0.05
C HIS A 62 -4.15 -6.93 0.01
N ARG A 63 -4.75 -6.89 1.20
CA ARG A 63 -6.22 -6.73 1.35
C ARG A 63 -6.73 -5.37 0.87
N VAL A 64 -5.98 -4.30 1.16
CA VAL A 64 -6.28 -2.95 0.65
C VAL A 64 -6.26 -2.97 -0.87
N ARG A 65 -5.24 -3.59 -1.46
CA ARG A 65 -5.13 -3.74 -2.92
C ARG A 65 -6.30 -4.53 -3.51
N HIS A 66 -6.66 -5.67 -2.92
CA HIS A 66 -7.80 -6.47 -3.38
C HIS A 66 -9.10 -5.67 -3.33
N SER A 67 -9.36 -4.99 -2.20
CA SER A 67 -10.59 -4.20 -2.02
C SER A 67 -10.68 -3.05 -3.02
N ALA A 68 -9.56 -2.42 -3.36
CA ALA A 68 -9.51 -1.39 -4.40
C ALA A 68 -9.87 -1.94 -5.78
N ILE A 69 -9.34 -3.10 -6.17
CA ILE A 69 -9.67 -3.77 -7.44
C ILE A 69 -11.15 -4.13 -7.50
N THR A 70 -11.69 -4.77 -6.46
CA THR A 70 -13.12 -5.13 -6.38
C THR A 70 -14.00 -3.88 -6.46
N THR A 71 -13.67 -2.82 -5.72
CA THR A 71 -14.42 -1.55 -5.76
C THR A 71 -14.41 -0.94 -7.16
N VAL A 72 -13.28 -0.99 -7.88
CA VAL A 72 -13.16 -0.49 -9.25
C VAL A 72 -13.98 -1.35 -10.23
N LEU A 73 -14.06 -2.66 -10.02
CA LEU A 73 -14.91 -3.56 -10.82
C LEU A 73 -16.41 -3.27 -10.59
N ASP A 74 -16.80 -3.16 -9.33
CA ASP A 74 -18.19 -2.94 -8.91
C ASP A 74 -18.71 -1.58 -9.39
N ARG A 75 -17.93 -0.51 -9.20
CA ARG A 75 -18.33 0.86 -9.59
C ARG A 75 -18.37 1.11 -11.09
N ASN A 76 -17.74 0.26 -11.90
CA ASN A 76 -17.72 0.38 -13.36
C ASN A 76 -18.72 -0.56 -14.06
N GLY A 77 -19.66 -1.17 -13.33
CA GLY A 77 -20.68 -2.05 -13.90
C GLY A 77 -20.11 -3.27 -14.64
N GLY A 78 -18.96 -3.79 -14.18
CA GLY A 78 -18.29 -4.92 -14.84
C GLY A 78 -17.49 -4.56 -16.10
N ASN A 79 -17.18 -3.27 -16.35
CA ASN A 79 -16.29 -2.91 -17.46
C ASN A 79 -14.83 -3.29 -17.15
N LEU A 80 -14.50 -4.55 -17.46
CA LEU A 80 -13.22 -5.21 -17.25
C LEU A 80 -12.04 -4.44 -17.86
N ARG A 81 -12.25 -3.58 -18.86
CA ARG A 81 -11.18 -2.82 -19.51
C ARG A 81 -10.55 -1.78 -18.57
N LYS A 82 -11.37 -1.02 -17.83
CA LYS A 82 -10.89 -0.02 -16.85
C LYS A 82 -10.25 -0.66 -15.62
N ALA A 83 -10.81 -1.76 -15.15
CA ALA A 83 -10.24 -2.52 -14.03
C ALA A 83 -8.94 -3.22 -14.41
N ARG A 84 -8.81 -3.70 -15.65
CA ARG A 84 -7.58 -4.28 -16.19
C ARG A 84 -6.48 -3.25 -16.34
N ASP A 85 -6.79 -2.02 -16.77
CA ASP A 85 -5.78 -0.95 -16.84
C ASP A 85 -5.31 -0.53 -15.43
N PHE A 86 -6.22 -0.40 -14.47
CA PHE A 86 -5.88 -0.18 -13.05
C PHE A 86 -5.02 -1.31 -12.47
N SER A 87 -5.33 -2.56 -12.82
CA SER A 87 -4.57 -3.74 -12.38
C SER A 87 -3.21 -3.87 -13.11
N ARG A 88 -3.13 -3.53 -14.40
CA ARG A 88 -1.87 -3.52 -15.18
C ARG A 88 -0.88 -2.46 -14.70
N HIS A 89 -1.37 -1.32 -14.18
CA HIS A 89 -0.54 -0.33 -13.50
C HIS A 89 -0.16 -0.70 -12.06
N CYS A 90 -0.78 -1.74 -11.50
CA CYS A 90 -0.52 -2.27 -10.17
C CYS A 90 -0.37 -3.79 -10.27
N ASP A 91 0.63 -4.25 -11.02
CA ASP A 91 1.18 -5.62 -11.13
C ASP A 91 0.26 -6.81 -10.75
N VAL A 92 -0.48 -7.37 -11.72
CA VAL A 92 -1.44 -8.48 -11.58
C VAL A 92 -0.84 -9.84 -11.12
N ASN A 93 0.46 -9.92 -10.77
CA ASN A 93 1.11 -11.18 -10.37
C ASN A 93 0.73 -11.74 -8.99
N THR A 94 -0.47 -11.47 -8.47
CA THR A 94 -0.90 -12.08 -7.19
C THR A 94 -2.38 -12.47 -7.20
N LEU A 95 -2.76 -13.32 -8.15
CA LEU A 95 -4.06 -14.01 -8.17
C LEU A 95 -3.92 -15.54 -8.32
N TYR A 96 -2.90 -16.14 -7.69
CA TYR A 96 -2.90 -17.58 -7.46
C TYR A 96 -2.69 -17.87 -5.96
N PRO A 97 -3.70 -18.39 -5.24
CA PRO A 97 -3.41 -19.16 -4.05
C PRO A 97 -2.63 -20.40 -4.53
N LEU A 98 -1.35 -20.52 -4.15
CA LEU A 98 -0.64 -21.80 -4.24
C LEU A 98 -1.38 -22.79 -3.34
N ASN A 99 -2.25 -23.59 -3.94
CA ASN A 99 -2.56 -24.91 -3.45
C ASN A 99 -2.66 -25.84 -4.66
N MET A 100 -2.07 -27.03 -4.53
CA MET A 100 -1.97 -28.12 -5.51
C MET A 100 -0.73 -28.08 -6.43
N MET A 101 0.41 -28.48 -5.86
CA MET A 101 1.31 -29.40 -6.55
C MET A 101 1.10 -30.78 -5.93
N GLY A 102 0.75 -31.74 -6.77
CA GLY A 102 0.96 -33.17 -6.50
C GLY A 102 2.40 -33.57 -6.76
#